data_AF-A0A535PZC9-F1
#
_entry.id   AF-A0A535PZC9-F1
#
_cell.length_a   1.000
_cell.length_b   1.000
_cell.length_c   1.000
_cell.angle_alpha   90.00
_cell.angle_beta   90.00
_cell.angle_gamma   90.00
#
_symmetry.space_group_name_H-M   'P 1'
#
loop_
_entity.id
_entity.type
_entity.pdbx_description
1 polymer ?
#
loop_
_entity_poly.entity_id
_entity_poly.type
_entity_poly.pdbx_seq_one_letter_code
_entity_poly.pdbx_strand_id
1 'polypeptide(L)'
;MNPEPTTSGPEAVFVLLLLQAILWMVAGLSALPFALAGEVHMIGLGLATLLLALFVCLMGIGVLWRRRWARRAALVIEVICLLGAALTLLPPLGANRGPVALLVDVALPVAVIWLLWGRIARAVFT
;
A
#
# COMPACT_ATOMS: atom_id res chain seq x y z
N MET A 1 3.37 35.49 7.46
CA MET A 1 3.83 34.11 7.71
C MET A 1 3.72 33.36 6.38
N ASN A 2 4.80 33.26 5.62
CA ASN A 2 4.79 32.48 4.37
C ASN A 2 4.95 31.00 4.76
N PRO A 3 4.14 30.07 4.24
CA PRO A 3 4.34 28.65 4.51
C PRO A 3 5.64 28.20 3.85
N GLU A 4 6.57 27.69 4.65
CA GLU A 4 7.80 27.09 4.12
C GLU A 4 7.42 25.93 3.18
N PRO A 5 8.03 25.84 1.98
CA PRO A 5 7.78 24.72 1.08
C PRO A 5 8.39 23.46 1.70
N THR A 6 7.57 22.73 2.45
CA THR A 6 7.95 21.48 3.10
C THR A 6 8.39 20.47 2.03
N THR A 7 9.67 20.12 2.07
CA THR A 7 10.30 19.07 1.26
C THR A 7 9.73 17.67 1.56
N SER A 8 8.80 17.56 2.51
CA SER A 8 8.30 16.34 3.14
C SER A 8 7.31 15.52 2.31
N GLY A 9 6.88 15.98 1.13
CA GLY A 9 5.91 15.27 0.30
C GLY A 9 6.35 13.85 -0.11
N PRO A 10 7.54 13.67 -0.73
CA PRO A 10 8.04 12.35 -1.13
C PRO A 10 8.34 11.45 0.06
N GLU A 11 8.83 12.02 1.16
CA GLU A 11 9.14 11.30 2.40
C GLU A 11 7.86 10.75 3.05
N ALA A 12 6.79 11.55 3.09
CA ALA A 12 5.49 11.09 3.59
C ALA A 12 4.90 9.95 2.74
N VAL A 13 5.00 10.03 1.40
CA VAL A 13 4.57 8.93 0.52
C VAL A 13 5.41 7.68 0.77
N PHE A 14 6.73 7.83 0.91
CA PHE A 14 7.63 6.73 1.22
C PHE A 14 7.25 6.05 2.54
N VAL A 15 7.01 6.83 3.61
CA VAL A 15 6.61 6.29 4.92
C VAL A 15 5.28 5.55 4.84
N LEU A 16 4.30 6.07 4.11
CA LEU A 16 3.00 5.40 3.93
C LEU A 16 3.17 4.07 3.17
N LEU A 17 3.89 4.07 2.05
CA LEU A 17 4.17 2.84 1.30
C LEU A 17 4.98 1.83 2.11
N LEU A 18 5.93 2.30 2.93
CA LEU A 18 6.70 1.46 3.83
C LEU A 18 5.81 0.82 4.91
N LEU A 19 4.89 1.60 5.50
CA LEU A 19 3.92 1.10 6.47
C LEU A 19 3.03 0.03 5.84
N GLN A 20 2.51 0.27 4.64
CA GLN A 20 1.72 -0.70 3.87
C GLN A 20 2.51 -2.01 3.62
N ALA A 21 3.76 -1.89 3.19
CA ALA A 21 4.63 -3.04 2.95
C ALA A 21 4.87 -3.85 4.23
N ILE A 22 5.11 -3.19 5.36
CA ILE A 22 5.28 -3.87 6.66
C ILE A 22 4.01 -4.60 7.07
N LEU A 23 2.84 -3.97 6.91
CA LEU A 23 1.56 -4.59 7.26
C LEU A 23 1.27 -5.82 6.41
N TRP A 24 1.54 -5.76 5.10
CA TRP A 24 1.44 -6.92 4.22
C TRP A 24 2.49 -7.99 4.53
N MET A 25 3.70 -7.60 4.93
CA MET A 25 4.69 -8.56 5.38
C MET A 25 4.20 -9.33 6.62
N VAL A 26 3.66 -8.63 7.61
CA VAL A 26 3.10 -9.25 8.82
C VAL A 26 1.92 -10.17 8.47
N ALA A 27 1.03 -9.75 7.57
CA ALA A 27 -0.09 -10.57 7.10
C ALA A 27 0.37 -11.82 6.33
N GLY A 28 1.41 -11.71 5.50
CA GLY A 28 2.00 -12.85 4.81
C GLY A 28 2.71 -13.82 5.76
N LEU A 29 3.41 -13.29 6.76
CA LEU A 29 4.11 -14.09 7.76
C LEU A 29 3.13 -14.80 8.72
N SER A 30 2.00 -14.18 9.04
CA SER A 30 0.95 -14.79 9.86
C SER A 30 0.21 -15.93 9.15
N ALA A 31 0.36 -16.08 7.83
CA ALA A 31 -0.14 -17.23 7.09
C ALA A 31 0.71 -18.51 7.32
N LEU A 32 1.96 -18.38 7.78
CA LEU A 32 2.85 -19.51 8.07
C LEU A 32 2.31 -20.50 9.11
N PRO A 33 1.79 -20.08 10.29
CA PRO A 33 1.19 -21.02 11.25
C PRO A 33 0.01 -21.80 10.66
N PHE A 34 -0.83 -21.18 9.80
CA PHE A 34 -1.96 -21.86 9.15
C PHE A 34 -1.50 -22.84 8.08
N ALA A 35 -0.44 -22.49 7.33
CA ALA A 35 0.22 -23.40 6.41
C ALA A 35 0.79 -24.64 7.12
N LEU A 36 1.45 -24.44 8.26
CA LEU A 36 2.00 -25.52 9.09
C LEU A 36 0.89 -26.39 9.71
N ALA A 37 -0.31 -25.83 9.90
CA ALA A 37 -1.50 -26.56 10.36
C ALA A 37 -2.18 -27.42 9.27
N GLY A 38 -1.62 -27.48 8.06
CA GLY A 38 -2.08 -28.36 6.97
C GLY A 38 -2.84 -27.64 5.85
N GLU A 39 -3.09 -26.34 5.97
CA GLU A 39 -3.73 -25.55 4.91
C GLU A 39 -2.70 -25.06 3.88
N VAL A 40 -2.28 -25.94 2.98
CA VAL A 40 -1.24 -25.66 1.97
C VAL A 40 -1.59 -24.44 1.07
N HIS A 41 -2.88 -24.16 0.86
CA HIS A 41 -3.36 -22.99 0.13
C HIS A 41 -2.93 -21.65 0.79
N MET A 42 -2.75 -21.63 2.11
CA MET A 42 -2.26 -20.45 2.85
C MET A 42 -0.80 -20.14 2.55
N ILE A 43 0.00 -21.13 2.12
CA ILE A 43 1.39 -20.90 1.68
C ILE A 43 1.40 -20.00 0.44
N GLY A 44 0.54 -20.33 -0.54
CA GLY A 44 0.42 -19.56 -1.77
C GLY A 44 -0.04 -18.12 -1.50
N LEU A 45 -1.05 -17.95 -0.63
CA LEU A 45 -1.53 -16.63 -0.21
C LEU A 45 -0.47 -15.85 0.56
N GLY A 46 0.24 -16.49 1.49
CA GLY A 46 1.33 -15.87 2.25
C GLY A 46 2.47 -15.39 1.36
N LEU A 47 2.93 -16.25 0.44
CA LEU A 47 3.95 -15.90 -0.56
C LEU A 47 3.51 -14.76 -1.47
N ALA A 48 2.28 -14.83 -1.99
CA ALA A 48 1.74 -13.76 -2.83
C ALA A 48 1.71 -12.42 -2.08
N THR A 49 1.28 -12.43 -0.81
CA THR A 49 1.25 -11.23 0.04
C THR A 49 2.65 -10.69 0.33
N LEU A 50 3.63 -11.55 0.58
CA LEU A 50 5.04 -11.17 0.77
C LEU A 50 5.65 -10.55 -0.50
N LEU A 51 5.36 -11.11 -1.68
CA LEU A 51 5.80 -10.54 -2.96
C LEU A 51 5.19 -9.16 -3.19
N LEU A 52 3.91 -9.00 -2.86
CA LEU A 52 3.20 -7.73 -2.96
C LEU A 52 3.80 -6.69 -1.99
N ALA A 53 4.13 -7.10 -0.77
CA ALA A 53 4.83 -6.26 0.22
C ALA A 53 6.19 -5.77 -0.30
N LEU A 54 6.99 -6.68 -0.86
CA LEU A 54 8.28 -6.35 -1.46
C LEU A 54 8.12 -5.35 -2.62
N PHE A 55 7.12 -5.58 -3.48
CA PHE A 55 6.85 -4.70 -4.61
C PHE A 55 6.47 -3.28 -4.15
N VAL A 56 5.60 -3.15 -3.15
CA VAL A 56 5.22 -1.85 -2.56
C VAL A 56 6.43 -1.15 -1.91
N CYS A 57 7.32 -1.91 -1.25
CA CYS A 57 8.56 -1.37 -0.70
C CYS A 57 9.48 -0.81 -1.81
N LEU A 58 9.65 -1.56 -2.90
CA LEU A 58 10.41 -1.11 -4.07
C LEU A 58 9.77 0.11 -4.75
N MET A 59 8.44 0.21 -4.76
CA MET A 59 7.71 1.39 -5.23
C MET A 59 8.04 2.61 -4.37
N GLY A 60 8.05 2.46 -3.04
CA GLY A 60 8.44 3.51 -2.11
C GLY A 60 9.86 4.02 -2.38
N ILE A 61 10.82 3.10 -2.52
CA ILE A 61 12.21 3.46 -2.88
C ILE A 61 12.26 4.18 -4.23
N GLY A 62 11.49 3.73 -5.22
CA GLY A 62 11.40 4.37 -6.54
C GLY A 62 10.79 5.77 -6.50
N VAL A 63 9.83 6.03 -5.60
CA VAL A 63 9.27 7.36 -5.33
C VAL A 63 10.32 8.27 -4.70
N LEU A 64 11.08 7.76 -3.72
CA LEU A 64 12.18 8.49 -3.09
C LEU A 64 13.27 8.87 -4.11
N TRP A 65 13.58 7.96 -5.05
CA TRP A 65 14.51 8.19 -6.16
C TRP A 65 13.96 9.03 -7.32
N ARG A 66 12.78 9.65 -7.14
CA ARG A 66 12.16 10.54 -8.14
C ARG A 66 11.87 9.89 -9.50
N ARG A 67 11.71 8.57 -9.57
CA ARG A 67 11.42 7.89 -10.84
C ARG A 67 9.95 8.03 -11.24
N ARG A 68 9.71 8.62 -12.42
CA ARG A 68 8.36 8.87 -12.98
C ARG A 68 7.53 7.60 -13.18
N TRP A 69 8.18 6.46 -13.45
CA TRP A 69 7.51 5.15 -13.59
C TRP A 69 7.02 4.60 -12.25
N ALA A 70 7.72 4.85 -11.14
CA ALA A 70 7.32 4.40 -9.81
C ALA A 70 5.99 5.06 -9.38
N ARG A 71 5.76 6.31 -9.79
CA ARG A 71 4.50 7.01 -9.51
C ARG A 71 3.30 6.37 -10.22
N ARG A 72 3.46 6.00 -11.50
CA ARG A 72 2.38 5.36 -12.27
C ARG A 72 2.06 3.97 -11.75
N ALA A 73 3.08 3.16 -11.47
CA ALA A 73 2.84 1.82 -10.95
C ALA A 73 2.30 1.85 -9.51
N ALA A 74 2.68 2.81 -8.66
CA ALA A 74 2.09 2.98 -7.33
C ALA A 74 0.61 3.36 -7.44
N LEU A 75 0.26 4.30 -8.32
CA LEU A 75 -1.14 4.65 -8.58
C LEU A 75 -1.98 3.46 -9.07
N VAL A 76 -1.45 2.67 -10.00
CA VAL A 76 -2.14 1.49 -10.52
C VAL A 76 -2.40 0.47 -9.40
N ILE A 77 -1.39 0.22 -8.55
CA ILE A 77 -1.55 -0.75 -7.46
C ILE A 77 -2.53 -0.26 -6.41
N GLU A 78 -2.55 1.03 -6.12
CA GLU A 78 -3.45 1.62 -5.14
C GLU A 78 -4.90 1.58 -5.61
N VAL A 79 -5.13 1.80 -6.90
CA VAL A 79 -6.44 1.61 -7.53
C VAL A 79 -6.87 0.14 -7.47
N ILE A 80 -5.95 -0.80 -7.70
CA ILE A 80 -6.24 -2.24 -7.57
C ILE A 80 -6.56 -2.59 -6.12
N CYS A 81 -5.84 -2.05 -5.14
CA CYS A 81 -6.12 -2.22 -3.71
C CYS A 81 -7.51 -1.70 -3.36
N LEU A 82 -7.89 -0.51 -3.83
CA LEU A 82 -9.23 0.04 -3.59
C LEU A 82 -10.33 -0.77 -4.28
N LEU A 83 -10.08 -1.26 -5.50
CA LEU A 83 -11.00 -2.17 -6.18
C LEU A 83 -11.13 -3.50 -5.43
N GLY A 84 -10.02 -4.05 -4.96
CA GLY A 84 -9.98 -5.24 -4.11
C GLY A 84 -10.80 -5.03 -2.84
N ALA A 85 -10.55 -3.94 -2.11
CA ALA A 85 -11.28 -3.56 -0.91
C ALA A 85 -12.78 -3.37 -1.16
N ALA A 86 -13.15 -2.70 -2.26
CA ALA A 86 -14.53 -2.52 -2.67
C ALA A 86 -15.20 -3.87 -2.99
N LEU A 87 -14.48 -4.78 -3.64
CA LEU A 87 -14.93 -6.14 -3.93
C LEU A 87 -15.03 -7.01 -2.67
N THR A 88 -14.29 -6.73 -1.59
CA THR A 88 -14.48 -7.38 -0.28
C THR A 88 -15.60 -6.74 0.55
N LEU A 89 -15.87 -5.45 0.35
CA LEU A 89 -16.90 -4.68 1.07
C LEU A 89 -18.30 -4.82 0.45
N LEU A 90 -18.42 -5.01 -0.87
CA LEU A 90 -19.70 -5.16 -1.58
C LEU A 90 -20.45 -6.46 -1.25
N PRO A 91 -19.80 -7.64 -1.23
CA PRO A 91 -20.48 -8.88 -0.86
C PRO A 91 -20.54 -9.03 0.67
N PRO A 92 -21.57 -9.69 1.22
CA PRO A 92 -21.65 -10.08 2.63
C PRO A 92 -20.66 -11.20 2.99
N LEU A 93 -19.53 -11.31 2.28
CA LEU A 93 -18.50 -12.33 2.44
C LEU A 93 -17.36 -11.90 3.40
N GLY A 94 -17.27 -10.61 3.76
CA GLY A 94 -16.14 -10.09 4.54
C GLY A 94 -16.43 -9.91 6.03
N ALA A 95 -16.02 -10.86 6.86
CA ALA A 95 -15.94 -10.72 8.33
C ALA A 95 -14.91 -9.64 8.78
N ASN A 96 -14.13 -9.07 7.86
CA ASN A 96 -13.06 -8.12 8.11
C ASN A 96 -13.54 -6.65 8.02
N ARG A 97 -14.58 -6.29 8.78
CA ARG A 97 -15.01 -4.88 8.95
C ARG A 97 -14.32 -4.17 10.11
N GLY A 98 -13.17 -4.70 10.55
CA GLY A 98 -12.41 -4.09 11.64
C GLY A 98 -11.94 -2.68 11.24
N PRO A 99 -11.87 -1.72 12.18
CA PRO A 99 -11.36 -0.38 11.92
C PRO A 99 -9.93 -0.41 11.35
N VAL A 100 -9.15 -1.43 11.72
CA VAL A 100 -7.81 -1.68 11.17
C VAL A 100 -7.87 -2.04 9.68
N ALA A 101 -8.78 -2.92 9.27
CA ALA A 101 -8.94 -3.30 7.86
C ALA A 101 -9.33 -2.09 6.99
N LEU A 102 -10.26 -1.26 7.47
CA LEU A 102 -10.63 -0.02 6.76
C LEU A 102 -9.45 0.96 6.64
N LEU A 103 -8.60 1.04 7.66
CA LEU A 103 -7.43 1.91 7.63
C LEU A 103 -6.40 1.43 6.59
N VAL A 104 -6.13 0.13 6.56
CA VAL A 104 -5.10 -0.46 5.68
C VAL A 104 -5.58 -0.60 4.24
N ASP A 105 -6.85 -0.97 4.03
CA ASP A 105 -7.38 -1.28 2.71
C ASP A 105 -8.01 -0.06 2.00
N VAL A 106 -8.31 1.01 2.74
CA VAL A 106 -8.97 2.21 2.18
C VAL A 106 -8.25 3.50 2.55
N ALA A 107 -8.05 3.80 3.83
CA ALA A 107 -7.53 5.11 4.23
C ALA A 107 -6.08 5.34 3.75
N LEU A 108 -5.24 4.32 3.90
CA LEU A 108 -3.84 4.34 3.48
C LEU A 108 -3.71 4.48 1.96
N PRO A 109 -4.42 3.67 1.13
CA PRO A 109 -4.38 3.84 -0.31
C PRO A 109 -4.96 5.16 -0.82
N VAL A 110 -6.05 5.65 -0.22
CA VAL A 110 -6.58 6.99 -0.55
C VAL A 110 -5.56 8.08 -0.22
N ALA A 111 -4.88 8.01 0.92
CA ALA A 111 -3.86 8.99 1.30
C ALA A 111 -2.67 8.98 0.32
N VAL A 112 -2.22 7.80 -0.11
CA VAL A 112 -1.16 7.64 -1.11
C VAL A 112 -1.59 8.24 -2.44
N ILE A 113 -2.79 7.92 -2.94
CA ILE A 113 -3.34 8.52 -4.18
C ILE A 113 -3.39 10.04 -4.04
N TRP A 114 -3.93 10.55 -2.93
CA TRP A 114 -4.09 11.99 -2.70
C TRP A 114 -2.74 12.71 -2.70
N LEU A 115 -1.74 12.20 -1.99
CA LEU A 115 -0.39 12.76 -1.99
C LEU A 115 0.27 12.67 -3.37
N LEU A 116 0.10 11.54 -4.06
CA LEU A 116 0.62 11.34 -5.41
C LEU A 116 -0.13 12.17 -6.46
N TRP A 117 -1.33 12.68 -6.20
CA TRP A 117 -2.10 13.50 -7.14
C TRP A 117 -1.98 15.00 -6.87
N GLY A 118 -1.73 15.37 -5.60
CA GLY A 118 -1.51 16.72 -5.12
C GLY A 118 -0.41 17.47 -5.87
N ARG A 119 -0.63 18.77 -6.13
CA ARG A 119 0.27 19.65 -6.91
C ARG A 119 1.71 19.73 -6.36
N ILE A 120 1.92 19.42 -5.08
CA ILE A 120 3.24 19.41 -4.43
C ILE A 120 4.17 18.36 -5.08
N ALA A 121 3.65 17.18 -5.42
CA ALA A 121 4.41 16.18 -6.17
C ALA A 121 4.56 16.50 -7.67
N ARG A 122 3.93 17.57 -8.19
CA ARG A 122 4.17 18.03 -9.58
C ARG A 122 5.36 18.98 -9.64
N ALA A 123 5.52 19.84 -8.62
CA ALA A 123 6.60 20.82 -8.53
C ALA A 123 7.98 20.19 -8.23
N VAL A 124 8.03 18.97 -7.69
CA VAL A 124 9.26 18.28 -7.29
C VAL A 124 9.86 17.40 -8.42
N PHE A 125 9.13 17.15 -9.52
CA PHE A 125 9.59 16.29 -10.62
C PHE A 125 9.70 16.98 -11.99
N THR A 126 9.40 18.29 -12.05
CA THR A 126 9.89 19.22 -13.08
C THR A 126 11.32 19.59 -12.76
#